data_AF-A0A3P8X738-F1
#
_entry.id   AF-A0A3P8X738-F1
#
_cell.length_a   1.000
_cell.length_b   1.000
_cell.length_c   1.000
_cell.angle_alpha   90.00
_cell.angle_beta   90.00
_cell.angle_gamma   90.00
#
_symmetry.space_group_name_H-M   'P 1'
#
loop_
_entity.id
_entity.type
_entity.pdbx_description
1 polymer ?
#
loop_
_entity_poly.entity_id
_entity_poly.type
_entity_poly.pdbx_seq_one_letter_code
_entity_poly.pdbx_strand_id
1 'polypeptide(L)'
;MFQNPEVTYIVTQSPAVQSVLTGNSVTMNCKVSSNVYNNNYLHWYQQKPGGAPKLLIYYANTLQSGIPSRFSGSGSGSDFTLTISGVQTEDAGDYYCQSLHIPNSVYVFTQ
;
A
#
# COMPACT_ATOMS: atom_id res chain seq x y z
N MET A 1 7.10 13.86 12.89
CA MET A 1 6.56 12.53 13.27
C MET A 1 6.62 12.45 14.78
N PHE A 2 5.49 12.39 15.47
CA PHE A 2 5.46 12.17 16.92
C PHE A 2 5.21 10.68 17.15
N GLN A 3 6.27 9.90 17.34
CA GLN A 3 6.16 8.53 17.82
C GLN A 3 5.93 8.58 19.33
N ASN A 4 4.84 8.00 19.80
CA ASN A 4 4.68 7.69 21.22
C ASN A 4 5.62 6.51 21.54
N PRO A 5 6.60 6.65 22.46
CA PRO A 5 7.69 5.67 22.62
C PRO A 5 7.27 4.28 23.11
N GLU A 6 5.99 4.04 23.44
CA GLU A 6 5.51 2.75 23.93
C GLU A 6 4.82 1.85 22.87
N VAL A 7 4.44 2.38 21.69
CA VAL A 7 3.75 1.59 20.65
C VAL A 7 4.40 1.78 19.29
N THR A 8 5.05 0.72 18.80
CA THR A 8 5.67 0.67 17.47
C THR A 8 4.77 -0.06 16.49
N TYR A 9 4.31 0.65 15.46
CA TYR A 9 3.65 0.05 14.30
C TYR A 9 4.70 -0.29 13.25
N ILE A 10 4.71 -1.54 12.80
CA ILE A 10 5.66 -2.05 11.80
C ILE A 10 4.87 -2.37 10.54
N VAL A 11 5.37 -1.89 9.41
CA VAL A 11 4.86 -2.20 8.08
C VAL A 11 5.89 -3.09 7.37
N THR A 12 5.44 -4.20 6.81
CA THR A 12 6.28 -5.16 6.09
C THR A 12 5.68 -5.45 4.72
N GLN A 13 6.44 -5.18 3.65
CA GLN A 13 6.02 -5.45 2.29
C GLN A 13 6.72 -6.67 1.71
N SER A 14 6.02 -7.44 0.87
CA SER A 14 6.61 -8.59 0.18
C SER A 14 5.96 -8.84 -1.19
N PRO A 15 6.71 -9.33 -2.17
CA PRO A 15 8.17 -9.47 -2.17
C PRO A 15 8.87 -8.10 -2.21
N ALA A 16 10.15 -8.04 -1.80
CA ALA A 16 10.92 -6.79 -1.83
C ALA A 16 11.22 -6.32 -3.26
N VAL A 17 11.43 -7.26 -4.19
CA VAL A 17 11.63 -7.01 -5.61
C VAL A 17 10.92 -8.12 -6.39
N GLN A 18 10.25 -7.76 -7.48
CA GLN A 18 9.61 -8.71 -8.38
C GLN A 18 9.81 -8.30 -9.83
N SER A 19 10.29 -9.23 -10.64
CA SER A 19 10.27 -9.11 -12.09
C SER A 19 9.02 -9.82 -12.62
N VAL A 20 8.27 -9.19 -13.51
CA VAL A 20 7.06 -9.75 -14.10
C VAL A 20 7.04 -9.46 -15.60
N LEU A 21 6.53 -10.40 -16.38
CA LEU A 21 6.35 -10.22 -17.82
C LEU A 21 5.12 -9.36 -18.10
N THR A 22 5.20 -8.54 -19.14
CA THR A 22 4.06 -7.76 -19.65
C THR A 22 2.88 -8.69 -19.92
N GLY A 23 1.68 -8.30 -19.50
CA GLY A 23 0.45 -9.07 -19.64
C GLY A 23 0.17 -10.06 -18.50
N ASN A 24 1.17 -10.38 -17.67
CA ASN A 24 0.95 -11.21 -16.48
C ASN A 24 0.41 -10.37 -15.31
N SER A 25 -0.10 -11.05 -14.28
CA SER A 25 -0.51 -10.41 -13.03
C SER A 25 0.63 -10.44 -12.01
N VAL A 26 0.68 -9.42 -11.15
CA VAL A 26 1.54 -9.39 -9.96
C VAL A 26 0.72 -9.02 -8.73
N THR A 27 1.06 -9.62 -7.59
CA THR A 27 0.47 -9.30 -6.29
C THR A 27 1.57 -8.96 -5.30
N MET A 28 1.41 -7.83 -4.62
CA MET A 28 2.25 -7.36 -3.53
C MET A 28 1.45 -7.41 -2.24
N ASN A 29 2.09 -7.81 -1.15
CA ASN A 29 1.47 -7.90 0.17
C ASN A 29 2.03 -6.79 1.07
N CYS A 30 1.18 -6.30 1.95
CA CYS A 30 1.52 -5.37 3.03
C CYS A 30 0.94 -5.90 4.33
N LYS A 31 1.82 -6.24 5.28
CA LYS A 31 1.46 -6.66 6.64
C LYS A 31 1.78 -5.56 7.62
N VAL A 32 0.84 -5.31 8.53
CA VAL A 32 0.97 -4.33 9.59
C VAL A 32 0.97 -5.06 10.94
N SER A 33 1.80 -4.65 11.89
CA SER A 33 1.91 -5.34 13.19
C SER A 33 0.63 -5.30 14.02
N SER A 34 -0.31 -4.41 13.70
CA SER A 34 -1.64 -4.33 14.32
C SER A 34 -2.68 -3.91 13.28
N ASN A 35 -3.95 -4.03 13.64
CA ASN A 35 -5.02 -3.51 12.78
C ASN A 35 -4.86 -2.01 12.55
N VAL A 36 -5.09 -1.59 11.30
CA VAL A 36 -5.16 -0.19 10.90
C VAL A 36 -6.47 0.43 11.37
N TYR A 37 -6.55 1.76 11.37
CA TYR A 37 -7.77 2.48 11.71
C TYR A 37 -8.96 2.04 10.83
N ASN A 38 -10.12 1.84 11.45
CA ASN A 38 -11.34 1.28 10.83
C ASN A 38 -11.14 -0.02 10.01
N ASN A 39 -10.06 -0.77 10.28
CA ASN A 39 -9.66 -1.97 9.54
C ASN A 39 -9.42 -1.78 8.03
N ASN A 40 -9.45 -0.55 7.51
CA ASN A 40 -9.28 -0.30 6.08
C ASN A 40 -8.46 0.95 5.75
N TYR A 41 -7.97 1.73 6.71
CA TYR A 41 -7.13 2.90 6.44
C TYR A 41 -5.69 2.51 6.06
N LEU A 42 -5.61 1.90 4.88
CA LEU A 42 -4.39 1.60 4.18
C LEU A 42 -4.47 2.16 2.77
N HIS A 43 -3.36 2.74 2.31
CA HIS A 43 -3.22 3.37 1.01
C HIS A 43 -2.05 2.75 0.27
N TRP A 44 -2.16 2.62 -1.06
CA TRP A 44 -1.08 2.16 -1.93
C TRP A 44 -0.62 3.30 -2.83
N TYR A 45 0.70 3.43 -2.96
CA TYR A 45 1.35 4.43 -3.80
C TYR A 45 2.32 3.78 -4.77
N GLN A 46 2.48 4.40 -5.94
CA GLN A 46 3.57 4.11 -6.88
C GLN A 46 4.53 5.29 -6.92
N GLN A 47 5.83 5.01 -6.86
CA GLN A 47 6.87 5.98 -7.13
C GLN A 47 7.69 5.54 -8.35
N LYS A 48 7.76 6.42 -9.35
CA LYS A 48 8.66 6.23 -10.49
C LYS A 48 10.02 6.86 -10.20
N PRO A 49 11.12 6.41 -10.83
CA PRO A 49 12.44 7.01 -10.65
C PRO A 49 12.41 8.54 -10.82
N GLY A 50 12.88 9.27 -9.81
CA GLY A 50 12.89 10.74 -9.80
C GLY A 50 11.52 11.42 -9.62
N GLY A 51 10.45 10.67 -9.42
CA GLY A 51 9.09 11.17 -9.20
C GLY A 51 8.69 11.19 -7.73
N ALA A 52 7.63 11.95 -7.43
CA ALA A 52 6.93 11.87 -6.15
C ALA A 52 6.00 10.64 -6.12
N PRO A 53 5.75 10.03 -4.94
CA PRO A 53 4.75 8.98 -4.79
C PRO A 53 3.37 9.45 -5.24
N LYS A 54 2.68 8.63 -6.04
CA LYS A 54 1.32 8.87 -6.53
C LYS A 54 0.36 7.85 -5.94
N LEU A 55 -0.77 8.33 -5.43
CA LEU A 55 -1.81 7.47 -4.84
C LEU A 55 -2.46 6.59 -5.91
N LEU A 56 -2.51 5.28 -5.65
CA LEU A 56 -3.17 4.27 -6.48
C LEU A 56 -4.50 3.82 -5.90
N ILE A 57 -4.47 3.34 -4.65
CA ILE A 57 -5.61 2.79 -3.93
C ILE A 57 -5.68 3.47 -2.57
N TYR A 58 -6.88 3.83 -2.12
CA TYR A 58 -7.13 4.30 -0.77
C TYR A 58 -8.22 3.47 -0.10
N TYR A 59 -8.27 3.54 1.24
CA TYR A 59 -9.20 2.75 2.05
C TYR A 59 -9.19 1.24 1.69
N ALA A 60 -7.98 0.68 1.57
CA ALA A 60 -7.66 -0.71 1.23
C ALA A 60 -8.06 -1.17 -0.18
N ASN A 61 -9.18 -0.73 -0.74
CA ASN A 61 -9.72 -1.25 -2.00
C ASN A 61 -10.33 -0.20 -2.94
N THR A 62 -10.34 1.08 -2.58
CA THR A 62 -10.94 2.13 -3.42
C THR A 62 -9.91 2.66 -4.41
N LEU A 63 -10.17 2.44 -5.69
CA LEU A 63 -9.30 2.90 -6.78
C LEU A 63 -9.34 4.42 -6.92
N GLN A 64 -8.17 5.08 -6.92
CA GLN A 64 -8.09 6.52 -7.15
C GLN A 64 -8.52 6.86 -8.59
N SER A 65 -9.19 8.00 -8.75
CA SER A 65 -9.63 8.47 -10.07
C SER A 65 -8.45 8.64 -11.03
N GLY A 66 -8.62 8.19 -12.27
CA GLY A 66 -7.58 8.20 -13.31
C GLY A 66 -6.59 7.04 -13.24
N ILE A 67 -6.65 6.18 -12.22
CA ILE A 67 -5.86 4.95 -12.18
C ILE A 67 -6.56 3.86 -13.00
N PRO A 68 -5.83 3.11 -13.85
CA PRO A 68 -6.40 2.03 -14.64
C PRO A 68 -7.09 0.96 -13.78
N SER A 69 -8.22 0.42 -14.26
CA SER A 69 -9.00 -0.63 -13.57
C SER A 69 -8.26 -1.96 -13.36
N ARG A 70 -7.10 -2.13 -14.01
CA ARG A 70 -6.23 -3.29 -13.83
C ARG A 70 -5.57 -3.35 -12.45
N PHE A 71 -5.54 -2.24 -11.72
CA PHE A 71 -5.11 -2.15 -10.33
C PHE A 71 -6.26 -2.46 -9.38
N SER A 72 -6.02 -3.28 -8.37
CA SER A 72 -6.98 -3.57 -7.31
C SER A 72 -6.30 -3.74 -5.96
N GLY A 73 -6.92 -3.21 -4.91
CA GLY A 73 -6.51 -3.43 -3.53
C GLY A 73 -7.48 -4.37 -2.82
N SER A 74 -6.98 -5.13 -1.86
CA SER A 74 -7.80 -5.97 -0.98
C SER A 74 -7.19 -6.12 0.42
N GLY A 75 -7.95 -6.72 1.32
CA GLY A 75 -7.53 -6.99 2.70
C GLY A 75 -8.23 -6.10 3.74
N SER A 76 -7.92 -6.37 5.00
CA SER A 76 -8.50 -5.68 6.15
C SER A 76 -7.69 -5.93 7.41
N GLY A 77 -7.85 -5.07 8.42
CA GLY A 77 -7.17 -5.21 9.70
C GLY A 77 -5.68 -4.98 9.53
N SER A 78 -4.90 -6.06 9.42
CA SER A 78 -3.43 -6.06 9.40
C SER A 78 -2.81 -6.72 8.16
N ASP A 79 -3.61 -7.26 7.24
CA ASP A 79 -3.14 -7.97 6.05
C ASP A 79 -3.82 -7.42 4.79
N PHE A 80 -3.02 -6.93 3.86
CA PHE A 80 -3.46 -6.21 2.67
C PHE A 80 -2.67 -6.60 1.44
N THR A 81 -3.30 -6.48 0.28
CA THR A 81 -2.63 -6.72 -0.99
C THR A 81 -2.95 -5.65 -2.03
N LEU A 82 -2.00 -5.47 -2.95
CA LEU A 82 -2.18 -4.76 -4.21
C LEU A 82 -1.95 -5.75 -5.34
N THR A 83 -2.93 -5.88 -6.23
CA THR A 83 -2.81 -6.68 -7.44
C THR A 83 -2.84 -5.78 -8.66
N ILE A 84 -1.94 -6.04 -9.60
CA ILE A 84 -1.94 -5.44 -10.93
C ILE A 84 -2.12 -6.58 -11.91
N SER A 85 -3.27 -6.60 -12.57
CA SER A 85 -3.54 -7.55 -13.66
C SER A 85 -3.02 -7.00 -14.98
N GLY A 86 -2.53 -7.85 -15.89
CA GLY A 86 -2.10 -7.38 -17.20
C GLY A 86 -1.04 -6.27 -17.16
N VAL A 87 0.04 -6.51 -16.40
CA VAL A 87 1.10 -5.53 -16.15
C VAL A 87 1.64 -4.95 -17.46
N GLN A 88 1.90 -3.65 -17.46
CA GLN A 88 2.43 -2.88 -18.58
C GLN A 88 3.81 -2.29 -18.25
N THR A 89 4.56 -1.88 -19.27
CA THR A 89 5.89 -1.27 -19.08
C THR A 89 5.84 0.00 -18.24
N GLU A 90 4.75 0.75 -18.33
CA GLU A 90 4.49 1.95 -17.53
C GLU A 90 4.25 1.68 -16.04
N ASP A 91 3.99 0.43 -15.66
CA ASP A 91 3.76 0.01 -14.26
C ASP A 91 5.09 -0.22 -13.51
N ALA A 92 6.24 -0.12 -14.19
CA ALA A 92 7.54 -0.20 -13.55
C ALA A 92 7.74 0.96 -12.56
N GLY A 93 8.11 0.63 -11.32
CA GLY A 93 8.37 1.57 -10.24
C GLY A 93 8.37 0.89 -8.89
N ASP A 94 8.62 1.68 -7.85
CA ASP A 94 8.53 1.24 -6.46
C ASP A 94 7.10 1.39 -5.95
N TYR A 95 6.68 0.46 -5.09
CA TYR A 95 5.33 0.42 -4.54
C TYR A 95 5.39 0.45 -3.02
N TYR A 96 4.53 1.27 -2.42
CA TYR A 96 4.51 1.49 -0.98
C TYR A 96 3.07 1.48 -0.47
N CYS A 97 2.82 0.67 0.55
CA CYS A 97 1.64 0.80 1.38
C CYS A 97 1.90 1.82 2.51
N GLN A 98 0.85 2.49 2.96
CA GLN A 98 0.88 3.39 4.10
C GLN A 98 -0.34 3.08 4.98
N SER A 99 -0.13 2.83 6.26
CA SER A 99 -1.21 2.65 7.23
C SER A 99 -1.41 3.89 8.10
N LEU A 100 -2.66 4.12 8.50
CA LEU A 100 -3.00 5.07 9.56
C LEU A 100 -3.42 4.30 10.82
N HIS A 101 -2.86 4.72 11.96
CA HIS A 101 -3.25 4.27 13.29
C HIS A 101 -3.69 5.46 14.13
N ILE A 102 -4.69 5.24 14.99
CA ILE A 102 -5.17 6.26 15.93
C ILE A 102 -5.14 5.70 17.38
N PRO A 103 -3.97 5.43 17.95
CA PRO A 103 -3.87 5.15 19.39
C PRO A 103 -4.23 6.41 20.19
N ASN A 104 -5.14 6.30 21.15
CA ASN A 104 -5.46 7.36 22.10
C ASN A 104 -5.71 8.75 21.45
N SER A 105 -6.40 8.77 20.30
CA SER A 105 -6.70 9.99 19.53
C SER A 105 -5.50 10.69 18.87
N VAL A 106 -4.36 10.01 18.71
CA VAL A 106 -3.16 10.53 18.02
C VAL A 106 -3.00 9.87 16.65
N TYR A 107 -2.87 10.65 15.58
CA TYR A 107 -2.64 10.13 14.23
C TYR A 107 -1.17 9.69 14.04
N VAL A 108 -0.97 8.43 13.66
CA VAL A 108 0.33 7.86 13.34
C VAL A 108 0.30 7.27 11.93
N PHE A 109 1.29 7.64 11.11
CA PHE A 109 1.46 7.13 9.74
C PHE A 109 2.74 6.29 9.66
N THR A 110 2.66 5.15 9.00
CA THR A 110 3.80 4.28 8.74
C THR A 110 3.79 3.81 7.28
N GLN A 111 4.97 3.75 6.67
CA GLN A 111 5.22 3.35 5.28
C GLN A 111 6.41 2.40 5.25
#